data_AF-A0A229S826-F1
#
_entry.id   AF-A0A229S826-F1
#
_cell.length_a   1.000
_cell.length_b   1.000
_cell.length_c   1.000
_cell.angle_alpha   90.00
_cell.angle_beta   90.00
_cell.angle_gamma   90.00
#
_symmetry.space_group_name_H-M   'P 1'
#
loop_
_entity.id
_entity.type
_entity.pdbx_description
1 polymer ?
#
loop_
_entity_poly.entity_id
_entity_poly.type
_entity_poly.pdbx_seq_one_letter_code
_entity_poly.pdbx_strand_id
1 'polypeptide(L)'
;METDLAHRVRAVHDVVVAARSGAADPEVLLVALATLRAAREEMSAWEPELIAAARSGGASWTALAPALGVASRQAAERRFLRLRPSATGEDTGEARVGAERDRRAGDRAVAEWARRNSAILRQLAGQAGGLNGLTAEGRESADKLSTALGENDATTLLAPLADFRTHLTGKHADFAERLGEVGDHAGQVRQEAMESRRRRET
;
A
#
# COMPACT_ATOMS: atom_id res chain seq x y z
N MET A 1 12.73 20.73 24.91
CA MET A 1 14.16 20.39 24.91
C MET A 1 14.26 18.93 24.55
N GLU A 2 14.78 18.63 23.36
CA GLU A 2 15.00 17.28 22.90
C GLU A 2 16.14 16.68 23.72
N THR A 3 15.80 15.85 24.70
CA THR A 3 16.80 15.17 25.54
C THR A 3 17.63 14.26 24.65
N ASP A 4 18.94 14.48 24.59
CA ASP A 4 19.90 13.68 23.82
C ASP A 4 19.72 12.16 24.09
N LEU A 5 19.80 11.33 23.03
CA LEU A 5 19.61 9.88 23.10
C LEU A 5 20.53 9.25 24.15
N ALA A 6 21.78 9.70 24.25
CA ALA A 6 22.71 9.20 25.24
C ALA A 6 22.24 9.46 26.69
N HIS A 7 21.58 10.60 26.91
CA HIS A 7 20.97 10.92 28.20
C HIS A 7 19.75 10.05 28.49
N ARG A 8 18.88 9.81 27.50
CA ARG A 8 17.72 8.90 27.64
C ARG A 8 18.15 7.47 27.98
N VAL A 9 19.15 6.95 27.27
CA VAL A 9 19.70 5.60 27.51
C VAL A 9 20.31 5.50 28.91
N ARG A 10 21.03 6.54 29.36
CA ARG A 10 21.57 6.60 30.73
C ARG A 10 20.47 6.60 31.79
N ALA A 11 19.42 7.40 31.61
CA ALA A 11 18.29 7.43 32.52
C ALA A 11 17.59 6.06 32.63
N VAL A 12 17.37 5.38 31.49
CA VAL A 12 16.82 4.01 31.48
C VAL A 12 17.74 3.03 32.20
N HIS A 13 19.05 3.12 31.98
CA HIS A 13 20.04 2.28 32.65
C HIS A 13 19.97 2.43 34.18
N ASP A 14 19.86 3.65 34.68
CA ASP A 14 19.78 3.91 36.13
C ASP A 14 18.50 3.32 36.74
N VAL A 15 17.37 3.39 36.02
CA VAL A 15 16.12 2.73 36.42
C VAL A 15 16.26 1.20 36.42
N VAL A 16 16.96 0.61 35.44
CA VAL A 16 17.24 -0.83 35.42
C VAL A 16 18.09 -1.26 36.62
N VAL A 17 19.07 -0.45 37.03
CA VAL A 17 19.87 -0.70 38.24
C VAL A 17 18.97 -0.67 39.48
N ALA A 18 18.14 0.36 39.64
CA ALA A 18 17.20 0.46 40.76
C ALA A 18 16.20 -0.71 40.80
N ALA A 19 15.72 -1.15 39.62
CA ALA A 19 14.80 -2.28 39.50
C ALA A 19 15.43 -3.60 39.95
N ARG A 20 16.70 -3.84 39.60
CA ARG A 20 17.44 -5.03 40.03
C ARG A 20 17.66 -5.08 41.54
N SER A 21 17.74 -3.92 42.19
CA SER A 21 17.82 -3.80 43.65
C SER A 21 16.46 -3.84 44.34
N GLY A 22 15.36 -4.02 43.60
CA GLY A 22 14.00 -4.04 44.14
C GLY A 22 13.47 -2.68 44.60
N ALA A 23 14.12 -1.58 44.19
CA ALA A 23 13.87 -0.23 44.69
C ALA A 23 13.13 0.67 43.67
N ALA A 24 12.70 0.13 42.52
CA ALA A 24 12.05 0.93 41.48
C ALA A 24 10.52 1.00 41.66
N ASP A 25 10.00 2.22 41.61
CA ASP A 25 8.57 2.52 41.56
C ASP A 25 7.97 2.05 40.21
N PRO A 26 6.83 1.35 40.20
CA PRO A 26 6.09 0.98 38.99
C PRO A 26 5.90 2.11 37.96
N GLU A 27 5.60 3.35 38.39
CA GLU A 27 5.41 4.47 37.45
C GLU A 27 6.73 4.84 36.76
N VAL A 28 7.84 4.82 37.51
CA VAL A 28 9.19 5.06 36.98
C VAL A 28 9.58 3.97 35.97
N LEU A 29 9.16 2.72 36.19
CA LEU A 29 9.39 1.61 35.26
C LEU A 29 8.63 1.80 33.94
N LEU A 30 7.36 2.24 34.00
CA LEU A 30 6.56 2.50 32.80
C LEU A 30 7.17 3.63 31.95
N VAL A 31 7.61 4.71 32.59
CA VAL A 31 8.32 5.81 31.92
C VAL A 31 9.64 5.32 31.30
N ALA A 32 10.40 4.49 32.00
CA ALA A 32 11.63 3.92 31.46
C ALA A 32 11.39 2.99 30.26
N LEU A 33 10.31 2.21 30.26
CA LEU A 33 9.91 1.38 29.11
C LEU A 33 9.52 2.23 27.89
N ALA A 34 8.75 3.30 28.08
CA ALA A 34 8.40 4.22 27.00
C ALA A 34 9.65 4.92 26.44
N THR A 35 10.56 5.36 27.32
CA THR A 35 11.83 5.98 26.97
C THR A 35 12.73 5.01 26.19
N LEU A 36 12.79 3.75 26.62
CA LEU A 36 13.53 2.69 25.92
C LEU A 36 12.95 2.40 24.54
N ARG A 37 11.62 2.42 24.38
CA ARG A 37 10.97 2.26 23.07
C ARG A 37 11.37 3.38 22.12
N ALA A 38 11.26 4.64 22.56
CA ALA A 38 11.65 5.80 21.75
C ALA A 38 13.13 5.76 21.37
N ALA A 39 14.02 5.38 22.30
CA ALA A 39 15.44 5.23 22.02
C ALA A 39 15.71 4.14 20.96
N ARG A 40 14.99 3.01 21.00
CA ARG A 40 15.10 1.94 19.99
C ARG A 40 14.61 2.38 18.61
N GLU A 41 13.54 3.17 18.54
CA GLU A 41 13.02 3.75 17.30
C GLU A 41 14.08 4.65 16.65
N GLU A 42 14.67 5.57 17.44
CA GLU A 42 15.74 6.47 16.98
C GLU A 42 16.98 5.69 16.51
N MET A 43 17.45 4.72 17.30
CA MET A 43 18.59 3.86 16.90
C MET A 43 18.30 3.02 15.65
N SER A 44 17.06 2.58 15.44
CA SER A 44 16.69 1.80 14.25
C SER A 44 16.74 2.64 12.97
N ALA A 45 16.46 3.95 13.07
CA ALA A 45 16.54 4.88 11.95
C ALA A 45 17.98 5.09 11.44
N TRP A 46 18.98 4.99 12.33
CA TRP A 46 20.40 5.13 11.94
C TRP A 46 20.95 3.93 11.18
N GLU A 47 20.40 2.73 11.38
CA GLU A 47 20.89 1.52 10.73
C GLU A 47 20.91 1.61 9.19
N PRO A 48 19.81 1.98 8.49
CA PRO A 48 19.84 2.15 7.05
C PRO A 48 20.78 3.30 6.59
N GLU A 49 20.94 4.37 7.36
CA GLU A 49 21.86 5.46 7.06
C GLU A 49 23.32 4.98 7.10
N LEU A 50 23.70 4.26 8.15
CA LEU A 50 25.04 3.67 8.30
C LEU A 50 25.33 2.64 7.20
N ILE A 51 24.36 1.79 6.86
CA ILE A 51 24.50 0.85 5.74
C ILE A 51 24.68 1.61 4.42
N ALA A 52 23.88 2.64 4.16
CA ALA A 52 23.98 3.44 2.94
C ALA A 52 25.33 4.15 2.84
N ALA A 53 25.82 4.76 3.92
CA ALA A 53 27.13 5.39 3.98
C ALA A 53 28.27 4.39 3.72
N ALA A 54 28.21 3.21 4.35
CA ALA A 54 29.19 2.15 4.12
C ALA A 54 29.19 1.66 2.67
N ARG A 55 28.00 1.51 2.05
CA ARG A 55 27.86 1.14 0.64
C ARG A 55 28.44 2.20 -0.29
N SER A 56 28.18 3.47 -0.02
CA SER A 56 28.77 4.61 -0.75
C SER A 56 30.30 4.67 -0.60
N GLY A 57 30.83 4.25 0.55
CA GLY A 57 32.26 4.05 0.80
C GLY A 57 32.86 2.77 0.21
N GLY A 58 32.10 1.99 -0.55
CA GLY A 58 32.58 0.79 -1.25
C GLY A 58 32.49 -0.52 -0.47
N ALA A 59 31.92 -0.54 0.74
CA ALA A 59 31.75 -1.78 1.49
C ALA A 59 30.84 -2.77 0.75
N SER A 60 31.28 -4.02 0.57
CA SER A 60 30.45 -5.06 -0.06
C SER A 60 29.40 -5.61 0.91
N TRP A 61 28.29 -6.16 0.39
CA TRP A 61 27.31 -6.85 1.22
C TRP A 61 27.88 -8.04 2.00
N THR A 62 28.90 -8.68 1.47
CA THR A 62 29.62 -9.77 2.16
C THR A 62 30.38 -9.22 3.38
N ALA A 63 30.99 -8.04 3.26
CA ALA A 63 31.66 -7.37 4.38
C ALA A 63 30.68 -6.82 5.43
N LEU A 64 29.48 -6.42 5.01
CA LEU A 64 28.43 -5.91 5.91
C LEU A 64 27.72 -7.02 6.69
N ALA A 65 27.63 -8.24 6.15
CA ALA A 65 26.86 -9.32 6.77
C ALA A 65 27.29 -9.64 8.22
N PRO A 66 28.59 -9.77 8.55
CA PRO A 66 29.02 -9.95 9.94
C PRO A 66 28.66 -8.77 10.85
N ALA A 67 28.82 -7.53 10.37
CA ALA A 67 28.51 -6.33 11.15
C ALA A 67 27.01 -6.19 11.47
N LEU A 68 26.14 -6.69 10.58
CA LEU A 68 24.69 -6.71 10.76
C LEU A 68 24.18 -7.95 11.52
N GLY A 69 25.08 -8.84 11.95
CA GLY A 69 24.74 -10.07 12.67
C GLY A 69 23.98 -11.09 11.82
N VAL A 70 24.19 -11.11 10.51
CA VAL A 70 23.51 -12.02 9.57
C VAL A 70 24.50 -12.96 8.87
N ALA A 71 24.05 -14.19 8.60
CA ALA A 71 24.92 -15.24 8.10
C ALA A 71 25.34 -15.10 6.62
N SER A 72 24.68 -14.23 5.84
CA SER A 72 24.95 -14.16 4.40
C SER A 72 24.76 -12.75 3.82
N ARG A 73 25.42 -12.52 2.67
CA ARG A 73 25.22 -11.33 1.83
C ARG A 73 23.74 -11.08 1.52
N GLN A 74 23.01 -12.12 1.11
CA GLN A 74 21.59 -11.98 0.75
C GLN A 74 20.74 -11.58 1.98
N ALA A 75 21.07 -12.08 3.16
CA ALA A 75 20.40 -11.70 4.39
C ALA A 75 20.67 -10.22 4.76
N ALA A 76 21.89 -9.74 4.52
CA ALA A 76 22.27 -8.33 4.72
C ALA A 76 21.50 -7.40 3.76
N GLU A 77 21.49 -7.74 2.47
CA GLU A 77 20.79 -6.98 1.44
C GLU A 77 19.28 -6.93 1.71
N ARG A 78 18.65 -8.05 2.05
CA ARG A 78 17.23 -8.10 2.42
C ARG A 78 16.91 -7.30 3.67
N ARG A 79 17.81 -7.25 4.66
CA ARG A 79 17.64 -6.40 5.85
C ARG A 79 17.62 -4.93 5.46
N PHE A 80 18.60 -4.47 4.68
CA PHE A 80 18.65 -3.09 4.19
C PHE A 80 17.43 -2.70 3.35
N LEU A 81 17.00 -3.56 2.42
CA LEU A 81 15.81 -3.30 1.59
C LEU A 81 14.50 -3.28 2.40
N ARG A 82 14.47 -3.88 3.60
CA ARG A 82 13.32 -3.77 4.51
C ARG A 82 13.30 -2.47 5.30
N LEU A 83 14.48 -1.91 5.57
CA LEU A 83 14.68 -0.70 6.36
C LEU A 83 14.65 0.57 5.50
N ARG A 84 14.64 0.45 4.17
CA ARG A 84 14.49 1.63 3.29
C ARG A 84 13.05 2.11 3.27
N PRO A 85 12.80 3.40 3.56
CA PRO A 85 11.53 4.03 3.26
C PRO A 85 11.24 3.90 1.76
N SER A 86 10.03 3.45 1.41
CA SER A 86 9.60 3.48 0.02
C SER A 86 9.41 4.93 -0.45
N ALA A 87 9.40 5.16 -1.76
CA ALA A 87 9.03 6.47 -2.34
C ALA A 87 7.61 6.93 -1.96
N THR A 88 6.81 6.07 -1.31
CA THR A 88 5.47 6.36 -0.77
C THR A 88 5.47 6.75 0.71
N GLY A 89 6.63 6.78 1.39
CA GLY A 89 6.74 7.18 2.80
C GLY A 89 6.32 6.12 3.82
N GLU A 90 6.31 4.83 3.45
CA GLU A 90 5.96 3.74 4.36
C GLU A 90 7.21 3.23 5.11
N ASP A 91 7.24 3.39 6.42
CA ASP A 91 8.43 3.16 7.27
C ASP A 91 8.71 1.69 7.66
N THR A 92 7.79 0.73 7.39
CA THR A 92 7.98 -0.67 7.82
C THR A 92 7.51 -1.72 6.81
N GLY A 93 8.08 -2.93 6.90
CA GLY A 93 7.63 -4.10 6.14
C GLY A 93 6.18 -4.52 6.44
N GLU A 94 5.68 -4.21 7.64
CA GLU A 94 4.30 -4.46 8.05
C GLU A 94 3.32 -3.49 7.37
N ALA A 95 3.70 -2.22 7.22
CA ALA A 95 2.93 -1.24 6.46
C ALA A 95 2.72 -1.68 4.99
N ARG A 96 3.76 -2.23 4.35
CA ARG A 96 3.65 -2.79 2.98
C ARG A 96 2.67 -3.96 2.90
N VAL A 97 2.71 -4.87 3.87
CA VAL A 97 1.77 -5.99 3.93
C VAL A 97 0.35 -5.48 4.18
N GLY A 98 0.18 -4.44 4.99
CA GLY A 98 -1.07 -3.71 5.18
C GLY A 98 -1.61 -3.12 3.88
N ALA A 99 -0.81 -2.32 3.18
CA ALA A 99 -1.18 -1.70 1.91
C ALA A 99 -1.53 -2.73 0.82
N GLU A 100 -0.79 -3.84 0.73
CA GLU A 100 -1.12 -4.96 -0.17
C GLU A 100 -2.46 -5.62 0.20
N ARG A 101 -2.71 -5.83 1.50
CA ARG A 101 -3.97 -6.41 1.98
C ARG A 101 -5.16 -5.47 1.74
N ASP A 102 -4.98 -4.17 1.93
CA ASP A 102 -5.95 -3.12 1.61
C ASP A 102 -6.31 -3.16 0.13
N ARG A 103 -5.29 -3.19 -0.74
CA ARG A 103 -5.49 -3.27 -2.19
C ARG A 103 -6.29 -4.50 -2.59
N ARG A 104 -5.91 -5.67 -2.07
CA ARG A 104 -6.65 -6.92 -2.31
C ARG A 104 -8.07 -6.88 -1.77
N ALA A 105 -8.31 -6.21 -0.64
CA ALA A 105 -9.66 -6.03 -0.10
C ALA A 105 -10.52 -5.16 -1.03
N GLY A 106 -9.96 -4.04 -1.50
CA GLY A 106 -10.60 -3.18 -2.49
C GLY A 106 -10.91 -3.91 -3.80
N ASP A 107 -9.96 -4.66 -4.34
CA ASP A 107 -10.16 -5.41 -5.60
C ASP A 107 -11.21 -6.51 -5.46
N ARG A 108 -11.26 -7.21 -4.31
CA ARG A 108 -12.33 -8.18 -4.03
C ARG A 108 -13.70 -7.51 -3.94
N ALA A 109 -13.79 -6.35 -3.29
CA ALA A 109 -15.05 -5.62 -3.16
C ALA A 109 -15.57 -5.13 -4.52
N VAL A 110 -14.68 -4.62 -5.38
CA VAL A 110 -15.02 -4.23 -6.76
C VAL A 110 -15.46 -5.44 -7.58
N ALA A 111 -14.76 -6.57 -7.47
CA ALA A 111 -15.15 -7.79 -8.18
C ALA A 111 -16.53 -8.29 -7.76
N GLU A 112 -16.83 -8.29 -6.46
CA GLU A 112 -18.16 -8.65 -5.95
C GLU A 112 -19.25 -7.68 -6.39
N TRP A 113 -18.98 -6.38 -6.31
CA TRP A 113 -19.87 -5.34 -6.82
C TRP A 113 -20.16 -5.52 -8.31
N ALA A 114 -19.16 -5.80 -9.13
CA ALA A 114 -19.34 -6.01 -10.57
C ALA A 114 -20.22 -7.23 -10.88
N ARG A 115 -20.05 -8.33 -10.14
CA ARG A 115 -20.91 -9.51 -10.27
C ARG A 115 -22.36 -9.20 -9.88
N ARG A 116 -22.57 -8.46 -8.78
CA ARG A 116 -23.91 -8.02 -8.34
C ARG A 116 -24.56 -7.06 -9.34
N ASN A 117 -23.78 -6.23 -10.03
CA ASN A 117 -24.25 -5.26 -11.02
C ASN A 117 -24.11 -5.75 -12.47
N SER A 118 -23.95 -7.06 -12.66
CA SER A 118 -23.60 -7.64 -13.95
C SER A 118 -24.62 -7.35 -15.08
N ALA A 119 -25.91 -7.25 -14.75
CA ALA A 119 -26.94 -6.89 -15.71
C ALA A 119 -26.72 -5.47 -16.28
N ILE A 120 -26.44 -4.49 -15.41
CA ILE A 120 -26.19 -3.10 -15.80
C ILE A 120 -24.92 -3.02 -16.65
N LEU A 121 -23.83 -3.67 -16.22
CA LEU A 121 -22.56 -3.68 -16.96
C LEU A 121 -22.72 -4.28 -18.37
N ARG A 122 -23.46 -5.39 -18.48
CA ARG A 122 -23.74 -6.03 -19.77
C ARG A 122 -24.66 -5.20 -20.66
N GLN A 123 -25.65 -4.53 -20.08
CA GLN A 123 -26.52 -3.62 -20.82
C GLN A 123 -25.71 -2.46 -21.42
N LEU A 124 -24.83 -1.83 -20.64
CA LEU A 124 -23.96 -0.75 -21.11
C LEU A 124 -23.02 -1.24 -22.21
N ALA A 125 -22.43 -2.43 -22.04
CA ALA A 125 -21.59 -3.05 -23.07
C ALA A 125 -22.36 -3.32 -24.38
N GLY A 126 -23.59 -3.82 -24.28
CA GLY A 126 -24.45 -4.05 -25.46
C GLY A 126 -24.87 -2.76 -26.16
N GLN A 127 -25.15 -1.69 -25.40
CA GLN A 127 -25.47 -0.37 -25.96
C GLN A 127 -24.29 0.24 -26.73
N ALA A 128 -23.05 0.02 -26.25
CA ALA A 128 -21.85 0.51 -26.92
C ALA A 128 -21.70 -0.01 -28.36
N GLY A 129 -22.04 -1.29 -28.61
CA GLY A 129 -22.00 -1.89 -29.95
C GLY A 129 -23.02 -1.30 -30.94
N GLY A 130 -24.04 -0.58 -30.46
CA GLY A 130 -25.04 0.09 -31.28
C GLY A 130 -24.72 1.56 -31.61
N LEU A 131 -23.62 2.11 -31.09
CA LEU A 131 -23.27 3.52 -31.27
C LEU A 131 -22.70 3.78 -32.67
N ASN A 132 -23.30 4.75 -33.37
CA ASN A 132 -22.90 5.13 -34.73
C ASN A 132 -22.04 6.40 -34.75
N GLY A 133 -21.09 6.48 -35.68
CA GLY A 133 -20.24 7.65 -35.88
C GLY A 133 -19.15 7.83 -34.81
N LEU A 134 -18.64 6.71 -34.30
CA LEU A 134 -17.40 6.63 -33.55
C LEU A 134 -16.20 6.79 -34.48
N THR A 135 -15.04 7.20 -33.92
CA THR A 135 -13.76 7.22 -34.64
C THR A 135 -13.28 5.79 -34.93
N ALA A 136 -12.12 5.62 -35.58
CA ALA A 136 -11.53 4.30 -35.77
C ALA A 136 -11.16 3.66 -34.42
N GLU A 137 -10.54 4.43 -33.53
CA GLU A 137 -10.14 4.01 -32.18
C GLU A 137 -11.35 3.68 -31.31
N GLY A 138 -12.42 4.49 -31.40
CA GLY A 138 -13.67 4.21 -30.69
C GLY A 138 -14.33 2.91 -31.15
N ARG A 139 -14.27 2.59 -32.45
CA ARG A 139 -14.76 1.29 -32.96
C ARG A 139 -13.91 0.13 -32.45
N GLU A 140 -12.59 0.25 -32.46
CA GLU A 140 -11.69 -0.77 -31.92
C GLU A 140 -11.95 -1.03 -30.43
N SER A 141 -12.17 0.03 -29.64
CA SER A 141 -12.53 -0.10 -28.22
C SER A 141 -13.92 -0.74 -28.03
N ALA A 142 -14.90 -0.44 -28.89
CA ALA A 142 -16.20 -1.13 -28.90
C ALA A 142 -16.09 -2.63 -29.25
N ASP A 143 -15.18 -3.02 -30.14
CA ASP A 143 -14.92 -4.42 -30.47
C ASP A 143 -14.27 -5.18 -29.30
N LYS A 144 -13.34 -4.54 -28.58
CA LYS A 144 -12.75 -5.08 -27.33
C LYS A 144 -13.83 -5.27 -26.26
N LEU A 145 -14.73 -4.30 -26.12
CA LEU A 145 -15.86 -4.38 -25.20
C LEU A 145 -16.85 -5.49 -25.59
N SER A 146 -17.12 -5.66 -26.89
CA SER A 146 -17.95 -6.76 -27.41
C SER A 146 -17.33 -8.14 -27.17
N THR A 147 -16.00 -8.24 -27.28
CA THR A 147 -15.25 -9.45 -26.94
C THR A 147 -15.39 -9.77 -25.45
N ALA A 148 -15.20 -8.77 -24.57
CA ALA A 148 -15.36 -8.94 -23.13
C ALA A 148 -16.81 -9.29 -22.72
N LEU A 149 -17.81 -8.83 -23.47
CA LEU A 149 -19.22 -9.18 -23.24
C LEU A 149 -19.51 -10.67 -23.45
N GLY A 150 -18.72 -11.35 -24.29
CA GLY A 150 -18.79 -12.79 -24.49
C GLY A 150 -18.24 -13.60 -23.31
N GLU A 151 -17.53 -12.98 -22.37
CA GLU A 151 -16.95 -13.65 -21.21
C GLU A 151 -17.98 -13.92 -20.10
N ASN A 152 -17.75 -15.01 -19.34
CA ASN A 152 -18.66 -15.45 -18.29
C ASN A 152 -18.67 -14.53 -17.06
N ASP A 153 -17.54 -13.94 -16.71
CA ASP A 153 -17.40 -13.08 -15.53
C ASP A 153 -17.56 -11.59 -15.90
N ALA A 154 -18.53 -10.91 -15.27
CA ALA A 154 -18.79 -9.49 -15.51
C ALA A 154 -17.65 -8.57 -15.06
N THR A 155 -16.69 -9.07 -14.26
CA THR A 155 -15.50 -8.30 -13.87
C THR A 155 -14.62 -7.92 -15.06
N THR A 156 -14.65 -8.71 -16.14
CA THR A 156 -13.86 -8.45 -17.36
C THR A 156 -14.34 -7.21 -18.12
N LEU A 157 -15.58 -6.76 -17.88
CA LEU A 157 -16.18 -5.59 -18.54
C LEU A 157 -15.67 -4.26 -17.98
N LEU A 158 -15.14 -4.23 -16.75
CA LEU A 158 -14.80 -2.97 -16.07
C LEU A 158 -13.72 -2.18 -16.81
N ALA A 159 -12.62 -2.83 -17.19
CA ALA A 159 -11.52 -2.14 -17.88
C ALA A 159 -11.91 -1.71 -19.31
N PRO A 160 -12.55 -2.55 -20.14
CA PRO A 160 -13.05 -2.14 -21.45
C PRO A 160 -14.10 -1.02 -21.40
N LEU A 161 -15.01 -0.99 -20.41
CA LEU A 161 -15.98 0.11 -20.27
C LEU A 161 -15.28 1.44 -19.92
N ALA A 162 -14.28 1.40 -19.03
CA ALA A 162 -13.51 2.58 -18.67
C ALA A 162 -12.66 3.10 -19.85
N ASP A 163 -12.06 2.20 -20.62
CA ASP A 163 -11.32 2.52 -21.85
C ASP A 163 -12.24 3.15 -22.90
N PHE A 164 -13.38 2.50 -23.18
CA PHE A 164 -14.37 2.97 -24.15
C PHE A 164 -14.87 4.37 -23.86
N ARG A 165 -15.05 4.73 -22.57
CA ARG A 165 -15.43 6.08 -22.14
C ARG A 165 -14.52 7.17 -22.73
N THR A 166 -13.22 6.90 -22.85
CA THR A 166 -12.23 7.89 -23.32
C THR A 166 -12.39 8.24 -24.80
N HIS A 167 -13.11 7.41 -25.56
CA HIS A 167 -13.36 7.60 -27.00
C HIS A 167 -14.71 8.25 -27.30
N LEU A 168 -15.53 8.52 -26.27
CA LEU A 168 -16.85 9.12 -26.43
C LEU A 168 -16.76 10.64 -26.35
N THR A 169 -17.04 11.32 -27.46
CA THR A 169 -17.03 12.78 -27.55
C THR A 169 -18.26 13.32 -28.27
N GLY A 170 -18.53 14.63 -28.12
CA GLY A 170 -19.60 15.33 -28.82
C GLY A 170 -20.97 14.72 -28.55
N LYS A 171 -21.58 14.13 -29.59
CA LYS A 171 -22.93 13.54 -29.56
C LYS A 171 -23.10 12.33 -28.62
N HIS A 172 -22.00 11.82 -28.05
CA HIS A 172 -22.02 10.68 -27.12
C HIS A 172 -21.69 11.06 -25.66
N ALA A 173 -21.67 12.36 -25.32
CA ALA A 173 -21.32 12.83 -23.99
C ALA A 173 -22.19 12.21 -22.88
N ASP A 174 -23.51 12.13 -23.07
CA ASP A 174 -24.43 11.55 -22.09
C ASP A 174 -24.11 10.06 -21.81
N PHE A 175 -23.65 9.32 -22.81
CA PHE A 175 -23.24 7.92 -22.62
C PHE A 175 -21.90 7.84 -21.88
N ALA A 176 -20.97 8.75 -22.16
CA ALA A 176 -19.71 8.86 -21.45
C ALA A 176 -19.92 9.17 -19.95
N GLU A 177 -20.88 10.03 -19.63
CA GLU A 177 -21.26 10.38 -18.26
C GLU A 177 -21.77 9.15 -17.51
N ARG A 178 -22.71 8.39 -18.08
CA ARG A 178 -23.21 7.14 -17.48
C ARG A 178 -22.12 6.10 -17.25
N LEU A 179 -21.18 5.94 -18.19
CA LEU A 179 -20.02 5.08 -17.98
C LEU A 179 -19.12 5.61 -16.85
N GLY A 180 -19.05 6.94 -16.70
CA GLY A 180 -18.35 7.59 -15.61
C GLY A 180 -18.95 7.30 -14.25
N GLU A 181 -20.27 7.43 -14.08
CA GLU A 181 -20.96 7.13 -12.83
C GLU A 181 -20.68 5.70 -12.35
N VAL A 182 -20.64 4.73 -13.28
CA VAL A 182 -20.29 3.33 -12.99
C VAL A 182 -18.84 3.20 -12.53
N GLY A 183 -17.91 3.88 -13.20
CA GLY A 183 -16.50 3.92 -12.82
C GLY A 183 -16.26 4.55 -11.45
N ASP A 184 -16.96 5.65 -11.16
CA ASP A 184 -16.88 6.37 -9.89
C ASP A 184 -17.43 5.53 -8.75
N HIS A 185 -18.55 4.84 -8.97
CA HIS A 185 -19.12 3.93 -7.97
C HIS A 185 -18.22 2.73 -7.69
N ALA A 186 -17.57 2.16 -8.72
CA ALA A 186 -16.52 1.14 -8.52
C ALA A 186 -15.33 1.68 -7.72
N GLY A 187 -14.94 2.94 -7.97
CA GLY A 187 -13.91 3.65 -7.20
C GLY A 187 -14.28 3.82 -5.73
N GLN A 188 -15.51 4.25 -5.45
CA GLN A 188 -16.04 4.40 -4.08
C GLN A 188 -16.03 3.07 -3.32
N VAL A 189 -16.56 2.00 -3.93
CA VAL A 189 -16.55 0.65 -3.32
C VAL A 189 -15.13 0.20 -2.96
N ARG A 190 -14.14 0.49 -3.82
CA ARG A 190 -12.73 0.18 -3.53
C ARG A 190 -12.24 0.92 -2.28
N GLN A 191 -12.49 2.23 -2.19
CA GLN A 191 -12.03 3.04 -1.06
C GLN A 191 -12.73 2.66 0.24
N GLU A 192 -14.05 2.48 0.23
CA GLU A 192 -14.83 2.06 1.39
C GLU A 192 -14.35 0.71 1.95
N ALA A 193 -13.99 -0.22 1.08
CA ALA A 193 -13.44 -1.51 1.49
C ALA A 193 -12.04 -1.39 2.12
N MET A 194 -11.17 -0.55 1.56
CA MET A 194 -9.84 -0.25 2.13
C MET A 194 -9.98 0.41 3.52
N GLU A 195 -10.85 1.41 3.65
CA GLU A 195 -11.10 2.14 4.91
C GLU A 195 -11.76 1.26 5.98
N SER A 196 -12.74 0.45 5.60
CA SER A 196 -13.42 -0.48 6.53
C SER A 196 -12.46 -1.53 7.06
N ARG A 197 -11.47 -1.94 6.27
CA ARG A 197 -10.41 -2.86 6.70
C ARG A 197 -9.47 -2.17 7.68
N ARG A 198 -8.99 -0.96 7.38
CA ARG A 198 -8.15 -0.17 8.31
C ARG A 198 -8.83 0.07 9.66
N ARG A 199 -10.13 0.41 9.66
CA ARG A 199 -10.93 0.58 10.89
C ARG A 199 -11.08 -0.68 11.74
N ARG A 200 -10.93 -1.87 11.17
CA ARG A 200 -10.98 -3.15 11.92
C ARG A 200 -9.64 -3.52 12.55
N GLU A 201 -8.56 -2.84 12.17
CA GLU A 201 -7.20 -3.12 12.64
C GLU A 201 -6.70 -2.10 13.68
N THR A 202 -7.42 -0.98 13.83
CA THR A 202 -7.26 0.03 14.90
C THR A 202 -8.14 -0.32 16.10
#